data_AF-A0A416CDW1-F1
#
_entry.id   AF-A0A416CDW1-F1
#
_cell.length_a   1.000
_cell.length_b   1.000
_cell.length_c   1.000
_cell.angle_alpha   90.00
_cell.angle_beta   90.00
_cell.angle_gamma   90.00
#
_symmetry.space_group_name_H-M   'P 1'
#
loop_
_entity.id
_entity.type
_entity.pdbx_description
1 polymer ?
#
loop_
_entity_poly.entity_id
_entity_poly.type
_entity_poly.pdbx_seq_one_letter_code
_entity_poly.pdbx_strand_id
1 'polypeptide(L)'
;MEEEEKRRIFHEMMQKCFMKCDRFMIEKWKTTEKPLSQVIEDEVRQNAYYNFYDKVSKAKIASRPTIQKWFGIHGQSMPKREQIIHLAFVCQFSVDETREYFMYAISEHDFQVNDYHEMIALYGLENHMTYEQYKEMVAYFEQYSDWNVPVRQTAHTDEILRRYEPVKNLDTKEFLVWMRKNEALFKGYSMTTYQNYMALLEKALAFFRKDIKQCLFTALEDVGFFSWLKNNDIKKEDYGKEIRRFIKNQTRLVKSPLSKEKVKEIQFLTKMAYSPLRRVSDLIVEIYDGIHFPHTRFGDMKRNLLQKEIGAVDAKYISDISSIAKQKEKEMRLLQAYTKCRTGKTDGETKLQELEKEIRKQRQRTHNIRRADLLVLIHYVVLKQSGEESPEVVKKEFVAMADSILNLCGMRPMDDKYPLDYLLLQCFGSVDVYTLTDVLE
;
A
#
# COMPACT_ATOMS: atom_id res chain seq x y z
N MET A 1 3.76 -7.73 24.14
CA MET A 1 5.01 -6.99 24.48
C MET A 1 4.82 -6.23 25.79
N GLU A 2 5.83 -6.16 26.65
CA GLU A 2 5.78 -5.35 27.89
C GLU A 2 5.87 -3.84 27.63
N GLU A 3 5.28 -3.03 28.51
CA GLU A 3 5.26 -1.56 28.37
C GLU A 3 6.65 -0.91 28.38
N GLU A 4 7.63 -1.50 29.06
CA GLU A 4 9.00 -0.99 29.08
C GLU A 4 9.72 -1.27 27.75
N GLU A 5 9.51 -2.45 27.16
CA GLU A 5 10.02 -2.82 25.84
C GLU A 5 9.50 -1.88 24.75
N LYS A 6 8.17 -1.62 24.72
CA LYS A 6 7.56 -0.64 23.81
C LYS A 6 8.20 0.74 23.94
N ARG A 7 8.40 1.19 25.19
CA ARG A 7 9.00 2.50 25.48
C ARG A 7 10.46 2.57 25.02
N ARG A 8 11.23 1.48 25.19
CA ARG A 8 12.60 1.40 24.68
C ARG A 8 12.62 1.51 23.15
N ILE A 9 11.77 0.75 22.45
CA ILE A 9 11.64 0.81 20.97
C ILE A 9 11.31 2.24 20.51
N PHE A 10 10.30 2.90 21.08
CA PHE A 10 9.99 4.28 20.69
C PHE A 10 11.08 5.30 21.09
N HIS A 11 11.82 5.05 22.16
CA HIS A 11 12.96 5.89 22.55
C HIS A 11 14.12 5.75 21.56
N GLU A 12 14.47 4.52 21.17
CA GLU A 12 15.43 4.23 20.10
C GLU A 12 14.99 4.85 18.77
N MET A 13 13.72 4.72 18.37
CA MET A 13 13.17 5.37 17.17
C MET A 13 13.25 6.90 17.22
N MET A 14 13.13 7.52 18.40
CA MET A 14 13.26 8.98 18.55
C MET A 14 14.71 9.46 18.51
N GLN A 15 15.69 8.58 18.76
CA GLN A 15 17.12 8.86 18.63
C GLN A 15 17.68 8.50 17.25
N LYS A 16 17.11 7.50 16.57
CA LYS A 16 17.65 6.96 15.32
C LYS A 16 17.40 7.90 14.13
N CYS A 17 18.48 8.24 13.43
CA CYS A 17 18.45 9.14 12.27
C CYS A 17 17.98 8.44 10.99
N PHE A 18 16.68 8.12 10.93
CA PHE A 18 16.08 7.43 9.78
C PHE A 18 16.28 8.18 8.44
N MET A 19 16.39 7.40 7.36
CA MET A 19 16.33 7.86 5.98
C MET A 19 14.90 8.28 5.63
N LYS A 20 14.58 9.53 5.95
CA LYS A 20 13.33 10.18 5.61
C LYS A 20 13.42 10.89 4.26
N CYS A 21 12.27 11.25 3.69
CA CYS A 21 12.21 12.05 2.46
C CYS A 21 13.08 13.31 2.56
N ASP A 22 13.05 14.05 3.68
CA ASP A 22 13.92 15.22 3.83
C ASP A 22 15.41 14.88 3.93
N ARG A 23 15.76 13.74 4.53
CA ARG A 23 17.16 13.27 4.53
C ARG A 23 17.63 12.87 3.12
N PHE A 24 16.81 12.19 2.34
CA PHE A 24 17.10 11.86 0.94
C PHE A 24 17.22 13.10 0.06
N MET A 25 16.27 14.04 0.16
CA MET A 25 16.28 15.30 -0.61
C MET A 25 17.53 16.14 -0.28
N ILE A 26 17.94 16.20 0.99
CA ILE A 26 19.15 16.93 1.39
C ILE A 26 20.42 16.19 0.91
N GLU A 27 20.49 14.87 1.04
CA GLU A 27 21.64 14.06 0.57
C GLU A 27 21.86 14.21 -0.94
N LYS A 28 20.78 14.30 -1.73
CA LYS A 28 20.83 14.49 -3.20
C LYS A 28 21.17 15.91 -3.66
N TRP A 29 20.98 16.94 -2.82
CA TRP A 29 21.08 18.36 -3.25
C TRP A 29 22.01 19.24 -2.43
N LYS A 30 22.65 18.73 -1.37
CA LYS A 30 23.78 19.39 -0.71
C LYS A 30 24.93 19.66 -1.70
N THR A 31 25.71 20.73 -1.47
CA THR A 31 26.98 20.95 -2.18
C THR A 31 28.17 20.16 -1.62
N THR A 32 28.00 19.47 -0.49
CA THR A 32 29.10 18.84 0.25
C THR A 32 29.21 17.34 -0.02
N GLU A 33 30.39 16.87 -0.40
CA GLU A 33 30.67 15.44 -0.59
C GLU A 33 30.66 14.63 0.73
N LYS A 34 30.72 15.33 1.88
CA LYS A 34 30.66 14.70 3.20
C LYS A 34 29.29 14.01 3.41
N PRO A 35 29.24 12.75 3.86
CA PRO A 35 27.98 12.11 4.26
C PRO A 35 27.23 12.93 5.31
N LEU A 36 25.89 12.95 5.26
CA LEU A 36 25.11 13.68 6.25
C LEU A 36 25.34 13.14 7.67
N SER A 37 25.60 14.06 8.60
CA SER A 37 25.64 13.84 10.05
C SER A 37 24.30 13.31 10.59
N GLN A 38 24.32 12.80 11.82
CA GLN A 38 23.10 12.34 12.52
C GLN A 38 22.06 13.46 12.60
N VAL A 39 22.41 14.55 13.29
CA VAL A 39 21.67 15.83 13.24
C VAL A 39 22.06 16.56 11.95
N ILE A 40 21.07 16.95 11.15
CA ILE A 40 21.28 17.78 9.96
C ILE A 40 21.15 19.24 10.38
N GLU A 41 22.22 20.01 10.22
CA GLU A 41 22.27 21.44 10.50
C GLU A 41 21.34 22.23 9.56
N ASP A 42 20.73 23.29 10.07
CA ASP A 42 19.79 24.10 9.28
C ASP A 42 20.48 24.79 8.09
N GLU A 43 21.77 25.14 8.17
CA GLU A 43 22.51 25.68 7.02
C GLU A 43 22.60 24.67 5.87
N VAL A 44 22.95 23.41 6.16
CA VAL A 44 22.99 22.33 5.16
C VAL A 44 21.61 22.09 4.56
N ARG A 45 20.57 22.12 5.40
CA ARG A 45 19.16 21.96 5.00
C ARG A 45 18.70 23.09 4.07
N GLN A 46 19.01 24.34 4.40
CA GLN A 46 18.68 25.50 3.57
C GLN A 46 19.49 25.51 2.27
N ASN A 47 20.79 25.21 2.32
CA ASN A 47 21.65 25.13 1.13
C ASN A 47 21.10 24.13 0.11
N ALA A 48 20.81 22.89 0.54
CA ALA A 48 20.23 21.87 -0.34
C ALA A 48 18.86 22.29 -0.91
N TYR A 49 18.00 22.92 -0.10
CA TYR A 49 16.75 23.51 -0.56
C TYR A 49 16.97 24.61 -1.62
N TYR A 50 17.96 25.49 -1.45
CA TYR A 50 18.23 26.56 -2.43
C TYR A 50 18.77 26.00 -3.76
N ASN A 51 19.69 25.04 -3.72
CA ASN A 51 20.24 24.39 -4.92
C ASN A 51 19.14 23.68 -5.73
N PHE A 52 18.19 23.05 -5.03
CA PHE A 52 17.00 22.46 -5.63
C PHE A 52 16.04 23.52 -6.19
N TYR A 53 15.70 24.51 -5.37
CA TYR A 53 14.68 25.50 -5.69
C TYR A 53 15.09 26.37 -6.88
N ASP A 54 16.37 26.69 -7.06
CA ASP A 54 16.85 27.42 -8.24
C ASP A 54 16.44 26.72 -9.55
N LYS A 55 16.83 25.45 -9.72
CA LYS A 55 16.48 24.64 -10.91
C LYS A 55 14.97 24.54 -11.14
N VAL A 56 14.18 24.29 -10.08
CA VAL A 56 12.74 23.96 -10.23
C VAL A 56 11.78 25.15 -10.14
N SER A 57 12.27 26.32 -9.71
CA SER A 57 11.46 27.53 -9.42
C SER A 57 10.50 27.92 -10.55
N LYS A 58 10.96 27.85 -11.79
CA LYS A 58 10.22 28.24 -13.00
C LYS A 58 9.13 27.23 -13.39
N ALA A 59 9.34 25.94 -13.07
CA ALA A 59 8.45 24.84 -13.45
C ALA A 59 7.18 24.71 -12.57
N LYS A 60 7.13 25.39 -11.42
CA LYS A 60 5.95 25.45 -10.52
C LYS A 60 5.42 24.08 -10.07
N ILE A 61 6.31 23.09 -9.93
CA ILE A 61 6.00 21.68 -9.59
C ILE A 61 5.19 21.54 -8.29
N ALA A 62 5.44 22.43 -7.32
CA ALA A 62 4.66 22.59 -6.10
C ALA A 62 4.73 24.05 -5.62
N SER A 63 3.91 24.42 -4.63
CA SER A 63 4.06 25.72 -3.96
C SER A 63 5.36 25.74 -3.12
N ARG A 64 6.01 26.90 -3.02
CA ARG A 64 7.26 27.06 -2.25
C ARG A 64 7.20 26.49 -0.82
N PRO A 65 6.12 26.70 -0.02
CA PRO A 65 6.01 26.09 1.31
C PRO A 65 5.87 24.56 1.32
N THR A 66 5.46 23.95 0.19
CA THR A 66 5.43 22.49 0.01
C THR A 66 6.85 21.99 -0.26
N ILE A 67 7.58 22.67 -1.15
CA ILE A 67 8.99 22.33 -1.46
C ILE A 67 9.87 22.45 -0.21
N GLN A 68 9.73 23.53 0.56
CA GLN A 68 10.43 23.69 1.84
C GLN A 68 10.22 22.46 2.77
N LYS A 69 9.00 21.93 2.83
CA LYS A 69 8.66 20.75 3.62
C LYS A 69 9.17 19.42 3.05
N TRP A 70 9.53 19.36 1.76
CA TRP A 70 10.29 18.22 1.20
C TRP A 70 11.72 18.19 1.73
N PHE A 71 12.27 19.34 2.14
CA PHE A 71 13.55 19.48 2.84
C PHE A 71 13.38 19.59 4.37
N GLY A 72 12.20 19.29 4.91
CA GLY A 72 11.89 19.37 6.35
C GLY A 72 11.82 20.79 6.93
N ILE A 73 11.94 21.82 6.10
CA ILE A 73 11.92 23.23 6.51
C ILE A 73 10.47 23.63 6.83
N HIS A 74 10.24 24.09 8.06
CA HIS A 74 8.92 24.41 8.60
C HIS A 74 7.93 23.22 8.58
N GLY A 75 8.43 22.00 8.79
CA GLY A 75 7.67 20.75 8.86
C GLY A 75 8.05 19.77 7.74
N GLN A 76 7.51 18.55 7.78
CA GLN A 76 7.81 17.48 6.80
C GLN A 76 6.61 17.17 5.89
N SER A 77 6.89 16.89 4.61
CA SER A 77 5.96 16.30 3.64
C SER A 77 6.73 15.62 2.52
N MET A 78 6.08 14.76 1.74
CA MET A 78 6.67 14.07 0.59
C MET A 78 6.13 14.65 -0.73
N PRO A 79 6.89 14.61 -1.84
CA PRO A 79 6.36 14.82 -3.18
C PRO A 79 5.43 13.67 -3.57
N LYS A 80 4.51 13.90 -4.50
CA LYS A 80 3.75 12.82 -5.15
C LYS A 80 4.50 12.23 -6.34
N ARG A 81 4.08 11.05 -6.83
CA ARG A 81 4.62 10.43 -8.06
C ARG A 81 4.64 11.37 -9.25
N GLU A 82 3.54 12.09 -9.50
CA GLU A 82 3.44 13.01 -10.65
C GLU A 82 4.41 14.21 -10.51
N GLN A 83 4.77 14.55 -9.27
CA GLN A 83 5.76 15.59 -8.96
C GLN A 83 7.20 15.05 -9.09
N ILE A 84 7.46 13.79 -8.76
CA ILE A 84 8.74 13.12 -9.07
C ILE A 84 8.95 13.02 -10.59
N ILE A 85 7.92 12.65 -11.36
CA ILE A 85 7.99 12.59 -12.84
C ILE A 85 8.28 13.99 -13.41
N HIS A 86 7.56 15.02 -12.97
CA HIS A 86 7.81 16.40 -13.41
C HIS A 86 9.20 16.89 -12.96
N LEU A 87 9.70 16.48 -11.79
CA LEU A 87 11.07 16.75 -11.34
C LEU A 87 12.12 16.10 -12.25
N ALA A 88 11.93 14.85 -12.66
CA ALA A 88 12.85 14.13 -13.54
C ALA A 88 13.06 14.86 -14.87
N PHE A 89 11.99 15.29 -15.52
CA PHE A 89 12.06 16.07 -16.75
C PHE A 89 12.68 17.46 -16.55
N VAL A 90 12.40 18.15 -15.44
CA VAL A 90 12.92 19.51 -15.17
C VAL A 90 14.39 19.50 -14.74
N CYS A 91 14.82 18.45 -14.04
CA CYS A 91 16.19 18.32 -13.52
C CYS A 91 17.11 17.50 -14.45
N GLN A 92 16.56 16.90 -15.52
CA GLN A 92 17.23 15.96 -16.42
C GLN A 92 17.80 14.74 -15.68
N PHE A 93 17.03 14.18 -14.73
CA PHE A 93 17.38 12.91 -14.07
C PHE A 93 17.44 11.77 -15.08
N SER A 94 18.33 10.80 -14.85
CA SER A 94 18.29 9.52 -15.56
C SER A 94 17.05 8.71 -15.15
N VAL A 95 16.76 7.63 -15.89
CA VAL A 95 15.75 6.65 -15.47
C VAL A 95 16.09 6.13 -14.07
N ASP A 96 17.31 5.64 -13.86
CA ASP A 96 17.77 5.04 -12.59
C ASP A 96 17.72 6.02 -11.42
N GLU A 97 18.11 7.29 -11.62
CA GLU A 97 17.93 8.31 -10.59
C GLU A 97 16.44 8.53 -10.28
N THR A 98 15.57 8.53 -11.30
CA THR A 98 14.11 8.63 -11.08
C THR A 98 13.55 7.41 -10.33
N ARG A 99 14.08 6.20 -10.58
CA ARG A 99 13.78 4.99 -9.78
C ARG A 99 14.12 5.23 -8.31
N GLU A 100 15.30 5.82 -8.04
CA GLU A 100 15.74 6.10 -6.68
C GLU A 100 14.78 7.05 -5.94
N TYR A 101 14.29 8.11 -6.60
CA TYR A 101 13.29 9.00 -5.99
C TYR A 101 12.00 8.25 -5.62
N PHE A 102 11.49 7.36 -6.47
CA PHE A 102 10.31 6.55 -6.13
C PHE A 102 10.58 5.59 -4.95
N MET A 103 11.68 4.84 -5.00
CA MET A 103 11.97 3.73 -4.09
C MET A 103 12.54 4.16 -2.73
N TYR A 104 13.31 5.26 -2.68
CA TYR A 104 14.08 5.67 -1.50
C TYR A 104 13.66 7.02 -0.91
N ALA A 105 13.04 7.93 -1.68
CA ALA A 105 12.49 9.18 -1.14
C ALA A 105 11.05 9.04 -0.63
N ILE A 106 10.19 8.31 -1.36
CA ILE A 106 8.75 8.17 -1.04
C ILE A 106 8.31 6.73 -0.71
N SER A 107 9.24 5.76 -0.68
CA SER A 107 9.00 4.36 -0.30
C SER A 107 7.92 3.63 -1.15
N GLU A 108 7.84 3.95 -2.45
CA GLU A 108 6.91 3.32 -3.39
C GLU A 108 7.63 2.35 -4.37
N HIS A 109 6.88 1.84 -5.35
CA HIS A 109 7.41 1.07 -6.47
C HIS A 109 8.05 1.98 -7.53
N ASP A 110 8.93 1.38 -8.34
CA ASP A 110 9.45 1.91 -9.60
C ASP A 110 8.34 2.28 -10.61
N PHE A 111 8.74 2.77 -11.80
CA PHE A 111 7.88 3.06 -12.95
C PHE A 111 6.83 1.98 -13.18
N GLN A 112 5.56 2.34 -13.01
CA GLN A 112 4.44 1.51 -13.40
C GLN A 112 4.29 1.52 -14.92
N VAL A 113 5.05 0.70 -15.63
CA VAL A 113 4.86 0.47 -17.08
C VAL A 113 3.46 -0.06 -17.44
N ASN A 114 2.65 -0.44 -16.46
CA ASN A 114 1.23 -0.74 -16.61
C ASN A 114 0.34 0.53 -16.67
N ASP A 115 0.81 1.71 -16.28
CA ASP A 115 0.13 3.01 -16.44
C ASP A 115 0.75 3.76 -17.63
N TYR A 116 -0.10 4.30 -18.51
CA TYR A 116 0.37 4.95 -19.74
C TYR A 116 1.15 6.23 -19.45
N HIS A 117 0.87 6.93 -18.33
CA HIS A 117 1.65 8.09 -17.93
C HIS A 117 3.09 7.70 -17.59
N GLU A 118 3.29 6.65 -16.77
CA GLU A 118 4.62 6.24 -16.33
C GLU A 118 5.40 5.53 -17.45
N MET A 119 4.72 4.86 -18.39
CA MET A 119 5.34 4.37 -19.63
C MET A 119 5.80 5.52 -20.55
N ILE A 120 4.96 6.53 -20.79
CA ILE A 120 5.32 7.69 -21.63
C ILE A 120 6.41 8.54 -20.92
N ALA A 121 6.41 8.58 -19.58
CA ALA A 121 7.48 9.21 -18.80
C ALA A 121 8.81 8.47 -18.95
N LEU A 122 8.82 7.14 -18.82
CA LEU A 122 10.01 6.30 -19.02
C LEU A 122 10.64 6.55 -20.39
N TYR A 123 9.85 6.43 -21.47
CA TYR A 123 10.31 6.70 -22.84
C TYR A 123 10.81 8.13 -23.02
N GLY A 124 10.12 9.13 -22.46
CA GLY A 124 10.53 10.52 -22.53
C GLY A 124 11.87 10.78 -21.84
N LEU A 125 12.15 10.11 -20.72
CA LEU A 125 13.43 10.23 -20.00
C LEU A 125 14.57 9.49 -20.72
N GLU A 126 14.32 8.28 -21.24
CA GLU A 126 15.30 7.53 -22.05
C GLU A 126 15.70 8.28 -23.34
N ASN A 127 14.79 9.09 -23.89
CA ASN A 127 15.02 9.88 -25.11
C ASN A 127 15.28 11.38 -24.83
N HIS A 128 15.64 11.75 -23.60
CA HIS A 128 16.01 13.11 -23.19
C HIS A 128 15.01 14.22 -23.57
N MET A 129 13.71 13.89 -23.57
CA MET A 129 12.64 14.80 -23.97
C MET A 129 12.32 15.86 -22.89
N THR A 130 11.64 16.92 -23.30
CA THR A 130 11.10 17.94 -22.38
C THR A 130 9.79 17.51 -21.74
N TYR A 131 9.43 18.14 -20.61
CA TYR A 131 8.14 17.92 -19.96
C TYR A 131 6.96 18.32 -20.87
N GLU A 132 7.16 19.32 -21.73
CA GLU A 132 6.25 19.74 -22.80
C GLU A 132 5.96 18.60 -23.77
N GLN A 133 6.99 17.98 -24.34
CA GLN A 133 6.84 16.82 -25.23
C GLN A 133 6.15 15.64 -24.52
N TYR A 134 6.52 15.34 -23.27
CA TYR A 134 5.82 14.34 -22.45
C TYR A 134 4.31 14.61 -22.34
N LYS A 135 3.89 15.85 -22.06
CA LYS A 135 2.47 16.24 -22.00
C LYS A 135 1.78 16.10 -23.35
N GLU A 136 2.44 16.46 -24.45
CA GLU A 136 1.92 16.30 -25.81
C GLU A 136 1.70 14.83 -26.17
N MET A 137 2.64 13.95 -25.80
CA MET A 137 2.53 12.50 -25.98
C MET A 137 1.37 11.90 -25.16
N VAL A 138 1.21 12.29 -23.89
CA VAL A 138 0.08 11.88 -23.05
C VAL A 138 -1.25 12.35 -23.67
N ALA A 139 -1.35 13.62 -24.07
CA ALA A 139 -2.55 14.17 -24.69
C ALA A 139 -2.91 13.49 -26.03
N TYR A 140 -1.90 13.15 -26.84
CA TYR A 140 -2.08 12.36 -28.06
C TYR A 140 -2.62 10.96 -27.74
N PHE A 141 -2.01 10.24 -26.80
CA PHE A 141 -2.44 8.90 -26.41
C PHE A 141 -3.88 8.92 -25.89
N GLU A 142 -4.24 9.86 -25.02
CA GLU A 142 -5.60 10.02 -24.51
C GLU A 142 -6.64 10.32 -25.61
N GLN A 143 -6.27 11.16 -26.59
CA GLN A 143 -7.14 11.56 -27.70
C GLN A 143 -7.41 10.45 -28.71
N TYR A 144 -6.44 9.56 -28.95
CA TYR A 144 -6.50 8.60 -30.07
C TYR A 144 -6.61 7.13 -29.66
N SER A 145 -6.59 6.78 -28.38
CA SER A 145 -6.77 5.40 -27.91
C SER A 145 -8.25 4.97 -27.91
N ASP A 146 -8.54 3.73 -28.31
CA ASP A 146 -9.89 3.17 -28.20
C ASP A 146 -10.09 2.52 -26.82
N TRP A 147 -10.39 3.36 -25.83
CA TRP A 147 -10.69 2.94 -24.45
C TRP A 147 -11.94 2.03 -24.29
N ASN A 148 -12.57 1.59 -25.39
CA ASN A 148 -13.54 0.50 -25.37
C ASN A 148 -12.87 -0.90 -25.37
N VAL A 149 -11.59 -1.01 -25.73
CA VAL A 149 -10.87 -2.28 -25.83
C VAL A 149 -10.76 -2.95 -24.44
N PRO A 150 -11.17 -4.24 -24.30
CA PRO A 150 -11.08 -4.95 -23.02
C PRO A 150 -9.66 -5.04 -22.47
N VAL A 151 -9.46 -4.44 -21.31
CA VAL A 151 -8.17 -4.32 -20.63
C VAL A 151 -7.63 -5.69 -20.22
N ARG A 152 -6.38 -6.00 -20.61
CA ARG A 152 -5.70 -7.29 -20.40
C ARG A 152 -5.26 -7.47 -18.95
N GLN A 153 -6.16 -8.06 -18.17
CA GLN A 153 -5.89 -8.38 -16.77
C GLN A 153 -4.64 -9.26 -16.61
N THR A 154 -4.45 -10.25 -17.49
CA THR A 154 -3.35 -11.23 -17.47
C THR A 154 -1.96 -10.69 -17.85
N ALA A 155 -1.84 -9.47 -18.39
CA ALA A 155 -0.53 -8.93 -18.75
C ALA A 155 0.35 -8.72 -17.50
N HIS A 156 1.59 -9.22 -17.53
CA HIS A 156 2.56 -8.98 -16.45
C HIS A 156 3.52 -7.84 -16.84
N THR A 157 4.12 -7.19 -15.84
CA THR A 157 5.08 -6.07 -16.01
C THR A 157 6.20 -6.45 -17.00
N ASP A 158 6.75 -7.65 -16.87
CA ASP A 158 7.75 -8.25 -17.75
C ASP A 158 7.31 -8.36 -19.22
N GLU A 159 6.01 -8.63 -19.48
CA GLU A 159 5.49 -8.71 -20.85
C GLU A 159 5.52 -7.33 -21.49
N ILE A 160 5.16 -6.28 -20.74
CA ILE A 160 5.19 -4.90 -21.23
C ILE A 160 6.64 -4.47 -21.49
N LEU A 161 7.56 -4.74 -20.55
CA LEU A 161 8.99 -4.44 -20.71
C LEU A 161 9.61 -5.16 -21.94
N ARG A 162 9.33 -6.46 -22.13
CA ARG A 162 9.80 -7.21 -23.31
C ARG A 162 9.23 -6.70 -24.64
N ARG A 163 8.01 -6.14 -24.63
CA ARG A 163 7.40 -5.48 -25.81
C ARG A 163 7.94 -4.06 -26.04
N TYR A 164 8.41 -3.40 -24.98
CA TYR A 164 8.93 -2.03 -24.99
C TYR A 164 10.40 -1.95 -25.45
N GLU A 165 11.23 -2.92 -25.04
CA GLU A 165 12.67 -3.01 -25.39
C GLU A 165 12.98 -2.78 -26.89
N PRO A 166 12.26 -3.38 -27.87
CA PRO A 166 12.52 -3.14 -29.30
C PRO A 166 11.98 -1.81 -29.84
N VAL A 167 11.21 -1.03 -29.05
CA VAL A 167 10.61 0.25 -29.51
C VAL A 167 11.10 1.49 -28.76
N LYS A 168 11.82 1.34 -27.65
CA LYS A 168 12.27 2.47 -26.82
C LYS A 168 13.17 3.49 -27.53
N ASN A 169 13.86 3.07 -28.59
CA ASN A 169 14.76 3.88 -29.42
C ASN A 169 14.11 4.36 -30.75
N LEU A 170 12.81 4.11 -30.96
CA LEU A 170 12.10 4.55 -32.17
C LEU A 170 11.62 6.01 -32.05
N ASP A 171 11.25 6.61 -33.18
CA ASP A 171 10.74 7.99 -33.17
C ASP A 171 9.39 8.09 -32.42
N THR A 172 9.11 9.29 -31.89
CA THR A 172 7.93 9.57 -31.03
C THR A 172 6.61 9.10 -31.65
N LYS A 173 6.46 9.19 -32.97
CA LYS A 173 5.27 8.74 -33.71
C LYS A 173 5.19 7.23 -33.78
N GLU A 174 6.31 6.56 -34.04
CA GLU A 174 6.39 5.09 -34.07
C GLU A 174 6.11 4.49 -32.68
N PHE A 175 6.70 5.07 -31.64
CA PHE A 175 6.40 4.70 -30.25
C PHE A 175 4.92 4.94 -29.91
N LEU A 176 4.33 6.09 -30.26
CA LEU A 176 2.90 6.36 -30.01
C LEU A 176 1.97 5.43 -30.83
N VAL A 177 2.39 4.99 -32.02
CA VAL A 177 1.69 3.96 -32.80
C VAL A 177 1.79 2.59 -32.13
N TRP A 178 2.94 2.23 -31.54
CA TRP A 178 3.09 1.02 -30.72
C TRP A 178 2.24 1.09 -29.45
N MET A 179 2.23 2.23 -28.74
CA MET A 179 1.41 2.45 -27.54
C MET A 179 -0.06 2.16 -27.84
N ARG A 180 -0.62 2.76 -28.90
CA ARG A 180 -2.02 2.53 -29.31
C ARG A 180 -2.29 1.09 -29.70
N LYS A 181 -1.39 0.45 -30.48
CA LYS A 181 -1.50 -0.98 -30.84
C LYS A 181 -1.46 -1.92 -29.61
N ASN A 182 -0.97 -1.45 -28.47
CA ASN A 182 -0.87 -2.20 -27.23
C ASN A 182 -1.74 -1.60 -26.09
N GLU A 183 -2.69 -0.71 -26.40
CA GLU A 183 -3.44 0.08 -25.40
C GLU A 183 -4.09 -0.76 -24.29
N ALA A 184 -4.55 -1.96 -24.64
CA ALA A 184 -5.11 -2.95 -23.72
C ALA A 184 -4.17 -3.42 -22.59
N LEU A 185 -2.86 -3.16 -22.67
CA LEU A 185 -1.89 -3.48 -21.61
C LEU A 185 -1.89 -2.44 -20.48
N PHE A 186 -2.23 -1.17 -20.77
CA PHE A 186 -2.04 -0.04 -19.86
C PHE A 186 -3.19 0.13 -18.85
N LYS A 187 -3.40 -0.90 -18.03
CA LYS A 187 -4.47 -0.98 -17.01
C LYS A 187 -4.31 -0.06 -15.79
N GLY A 188 -3.19 0.64 -15.69
CA GLY A 188 -2.85 1.58 -14.62
C GLY A 188 -2.47 0.94 -13.28
N TYR A 189 -2.22 -0.37 -13.22
CA TYR A 189 -1.73 -1.04 -12.00
C TYR A 189 -0.95 -2.33 -12.30
N SER A 190 0.00 -2.68 -11.42
CA SER A 190 0.77 -3.93 -11.51
C SER A 190 -0.08 -5.15 -11.12
N MET A 191 -0.25 -6.10 -12.05
CA MET A 191 -0.93 -7.37 -11.75
C MET A 191 -0.07 -8.26 -10.83
N THR A 192 1.25 -8.26 -10.96
CA THR A 192 2.15 -9.00 -10.07
C THR A 192 2.02 -8.53 -8.62
N THR A 193 1.91 -7.21 -8.40
CA THR A 193 1.70 -6.63 -7.06
C THR A 193 0.30 -6.94 -6.52
N TYR A 194 -0.72 -6.89 -7.37
CA TYR A 194 -2.09 -7.27 -7.00
C TYR A 194 -2.22 -8.75 -6.62
N GLN A 195 -1.57 -9.66 -7.36
CA GLN A 195 -1.58 -11.09 -7.07
C GLN A 195 -0.86 -11.42 -5.76
N ASN A 196 0.30 -10.79 -5.49
CA ASN A 196 1.00 -10.96 -4.22
C ASN A 196 0.17 -10.45 -3.05
N TYR A 197 -0.41 -9.23 -3.16
CA TYR A 197 -1.31 -8.70 -2.14
C TYR A 197 -2.52 -9.59 -1.87
N MET A 198 -3.17 -10.12 -2.93
CA MET A 198 -4.29 -11.05 -2.80
C MET A 198 -3.89 -12.36 -2.12
N ALA A 199 -2.77 -12.97 -2.51
CA ALA A 199 -2.30 -14.22 -1.91
C ALA A 199 -1.94 -14.04 -0.42
N LEU A 200 -1.36 -12.89 -0.05
CA LEU A 200 -1.08 -12.53 1.34
C LEU A 200 -2.38 -12.30 2.14
N LEU A 201 -3.35 -11.57 1.57
CA LEU A 201 -4.64 -11.30 2.21
C LEU A 201 -5.46 -12.58 2.40
N GLU A 202 -5.46 -13.50 1.43
CA GLU A 202 -6.14 -14.78 1.53
C GLU A 202 -5.48 -15.72 2.56
N LYS A 203 -4.14 -15.75 2.64
CA LYS A 203 -3.39 -16.41 3.73
C LYS A 203 -3.77 -15.82 5.09
N ALA A 204 -3.73 -14.50 5.24
CA ALA A 204 -4.06 -13.83 6.49
C ALA A 204 -5.50 -14.14 6.96
N LEU A 205 -6.48 -14.08 6.05
CA LEU A 205 -7.87 -14.49 6.30
C LEU A 205 -8.03 -15.97 6.65
N ALA A 206 -7.11 -16.84 6.21
CA ALA A 206 -7.12 -18.26 6.57
C ALA A 206 -6.59 -18.49 8.00
N PHE A 207 -5.51 -17.81 8.39
CA PHE A 207 -4.96 -17.87 9.76
C PHE A 207 -5.94 -17.29 10.79
N PHE A 208 -6.45 -16.08 10.59
CA PHE A 208 -7.48 -15.49 11.46
C PHE A 208 -8.67 -16.44 11.70
N ARG A 209 -9.13 -17.13 10.64
CA ARG A 209 -10.24 -18.12 10.76
C ARG A 209 -9.85 -19.43 11.44
N LYS A 210 -8.58 -19.83 11.40
CA LYS A 210 -8.07 -20.98 12.17
C LYS A 210 -8.14 -20.65 13.67
N ASP A 211 -7.64 -19.47 14.04
CA ASP A 211 -7.54 -19.05 15.44
C ASP A 211 -8.92 -18.79 16.05
N ILE A 212 -9.79 -18.08 15.32
CA ILE A 212 -11.21 -17.90 15.66
C ILE A 212 -11.95 -19.25 15.79
N LYS A 213 -11.63 -20.26 14.97
CA LYS A 213 -12.20 -21.61 15.11
C LYS A 213 -11.67 -22.33 16.35
N GLN A 214 -10.41 -22.13 16.70
CA GLN A 214 -9.84 -22.70 17.91
C GLN A 214 -10.53 -22.12 19.16
N CYS A 215 -10.63 -20.79 19.26
CA CYS A 215 -11.36 -20.11 20.33
C CYS A 215 -12.83 -20.55 20.39
N LEU A 216 -13.48 -20.71 19.23
CA LEU A 216 -14.84 -21.25 19.16
C LEU A 216 -14.93 -22.68 19.69
N PHE A 217 -13.96 -23.54 19.39
CA PHE A 217 -13.98 -24.95 19.82
C PHE A 217 -13.74 -25.05 21.33
N THR A 218 -12.78 -24.32 21.91
CA THR A 218 -12.62 -24.22 23.37
C THR A 218 -13.91 -23.74 24.04
N ALA A 219 -14.49 -22.64 23.54
CA ALA A 219 -15.74 -22.09 24.07
C ALA A 219 -16.97 -23.02 23.92
N LEU A 220 -16.91 -23.99 23.02
CA LEU A 220 -17.93 -25.04 22.83
C LEU A 220 -17.66 -26.28 23.71
N GLU A 221 -16.39 -26.57 24.01
CA GLU A 221 -15.97 -27.64 24.92
C GLU A 221 -16.35 -27.30 26.37
N ASP A 222 -16.08 -26.05 26.80
CA ASP A 222 -16.50 -25.46 28.10
C ASP A 222 -17.97 -25.77 28.46
N VAL A 223 -18.82 -25.84 27.43
CA VAL A 223 -20.28 -25.95 27.56
C VAL A 223 -20.82 -27.33 27.17
N GLY A 224 -19.95 -28.30 26.90
CA GLY A 224 -20.32 -29.69 26.62
C GLY A 224 -20.90 -29.94 25.21
N PHE A 225 -20.65 -29.06 24.23
CA PHE A 225 -21.18 -29.20 22.87
C PHE A 225 -20.76 -30.52 22.20
N PHE A 226 -19.49 -30.92 22.31
CA PHE A 226 -18.99 -32.14 21.69
C PHE A 226 -19.61 -33.41 22.28
N SER A 227 -19.90 -33.43 23.59
CA SER A 227 -20.68 -34.49 24.24
C SER A 227 -22.12 -34.54 23.71
N TRP A 228 -22.75 -33.38 23.48
CA TRP A 228 -24.07 -33.32 22.87
C TRP A 228 -24.06 -33.80 21.40
N LEU A 229 -23.06 -33.39 20.60
CA LEU A 229 -22.89 -33.87 19.21
C LEU A 229 -22.79 -35.40 19.15
N LYS A 230 -21.96 -36.01 20.01
CA LYS A 230 -21.79 -37.47 20.10
C LYS A 230 -23.10 -38.19 20.43
N ASN A 231 -23.94 -37.59 21.27
CA ASN A 231 -25.24 -38.15 21.66
C ASN A 231 -26.35 -37.94 20.59
N ASN A 232 -26.06 -37.24 19.48
CA ASN A 232 -27.03 -36.92 18.42
C ASN A 232 -26.55 -37.35 17.00
N ASP A 233 -25.42 -38.05 16.89
CA ASP A 233 -24.78 -38.51 15.63
C ASP A 233 -24.57 -37.40 14.56
N ILE A 234 -24.12 -36.23 15.00
CA ILE A 234 -23.98 -35.04 14.13
C ILE A 234 -22.59 -34.98 13.48
N LYS A 235 -22.57 -34.91 12.14
CA LYS A 235 -21.35 -34.81 11.31
C LYS A 235 -20.68 -33.42 11.37
N LYS A 236 -19.39 -33.39 11.06
CA LYS A 236 -18.55 -32.17 11.07
C LYS A 236 -19.03 -31.10 10.09
N GLU A 237 -19.57 -31.48 8.93
CA GLU A 237 -20.12 -30.53 7.95
C GLU A 237 -21.25 -29.64 8.52
N ASP A 238 -22.05 -30.18 9.45
CA ASP A 238 -23.24 -29.50 9.98
C ASP A 238 -22.99 -28.68 11.27
N TYR A 239 -21.77 -28.69 11.82
CA TYR A 239 -21.44 -27.98 13.07
C TYR A 239 -21.88 -26.50 13.05
N GLY A 240 -21.65 -25.78 11.95
CA GLY A 240 -22.06 -24.38 11.80
C GLY A 240 -23.58 -24.15 11.86
N LYS A 241 -24.41 -25.16 11.59
CA LYS A 241 -25.87 -25.13 11.83
C LYS A 241 -26.16 -25.52 13.28
N GLU A 242 -25.62 -26.64 13.71
CA GLU A 242 -26.01 -27.30 14.96
C GLU A 242 -25.52 -26.60 16.23
N ILE A 243 -24.44 -25.79 16.17
CA ILE A 243 -24.07 -24.86 17.25
C ILE A 243 -25.25 -23.93 17.60
N ARG A 244 -25.96 -23.39 16.59
CA ARG A 244 -27.10 -22.50 16.81
C ARG A 244 -28.30 -23.23 17.40
N ARG A 245 -28.51 -24.50 17.04
CA ARG A 245 -29.54 -25.38 17.62
C ARG A 245 -29.22 -25.71 19.08
N PHE A 246 -27.97 -26.07 19.37
CA PHE A 246 -27.48 -26.37 20.71
C PHE A 246 -27.66 -25.19 21.67
N ILE A 247 -27.17 -24.00 21.33
CA ILE A 247 -27.32 -22.77 22.15
C ILE A 247 -28.80 -22.47 22.40
N LYS A 248 -29.65 -22.61 21.39
CA LYS A 248 -31.11 -22.40 21.49
C LYS A 248 -31.79 -23.43 22.40
N ASN A 249 -31.26 -24.64 22.51
CA ASN A 249 -31.79 -25.67 23.42
C ASN A 249 -31.34 -25.42 24.87
N GLN A 250 -30.05 -25.12 25.08
CA GLN A 250 -29.50 -24.84 26.42
C GLN A 250 -30.15 -23.61 27.07
N THR A 251 -30.34 -22.53 26.31
CA THR A 251 -30.98 -21.29 26.79
C THR A 251 -32.49 -21.40 27.01
N ARG A 252 -33.12 -22.54 26.69
CA ARG A 252 -34.53 -22.85 26.99
C ARG A 252 -34.74 -23.63 28.29
N LEU A 253 -33.67 -24.08 28.94
CA LEU A 253 -33.77 -24.80 30.21
C LEU A 253 -34.14 -23.84 31.35
N VAL A 254 -35.03 -24.28 32.25
CA VAL A 254 -35.50 -23.49 33.41
C VAL A 254 -34.35 -23.03 34.32
N LYS A 255 -33.27 -23.82 34.35
CA LYS A 255 -31.93 -23.38 34.80
C LYS A 255 -30.95 -23.56 33.63
N SER A 256 -30.76 -22.51 32.83
CA SER A 256 -29.77 -22.49 31.75
C SER A 256 -28.36 -22.65 32.33
N PRO A 257 -27.54 -23.62 31.85
CA PRO A 257 -26.12 -23.71 32.22
C PRO A 257 -25.27 -22.63 31.54
N LEU A 258 -25.82 -21.93 30.53
CA LEU A 258 -25.15 -20.85 29.82
C LEU A 258 -25.48 -19.47 30.41
N SER A 259 -24.45 -18.65 30.63
CA SER A 259 -24.59 -17.20 30.86
C SER A 259 -24.95 -16.47 29.56
N LYS A 260 -25.49 -15.25 29.67
CA LYS A 260 -25.81 -14.41 28.50
C LYS A 260 -24.54 -14.01 27.73
N GLU A 261 -23.43 -13.96 28.44
CA GLU A 261 -22.11 -13.53 27.99
C GLU A 261 -21.47 -14.63 27.15
N LYS A 262 -21.42 -15.88 27.65
CA LYS A 262 -20.94 -17.04 26.90
C LYS A 262 -21.81 -17.35 25.68
N VAL A 263 -23.13 -17.07 25.76
CA VAL A 263 -24.03 -17.12 24.59
C VAL A 263 -23.65 -16.11 23.51
N LYS A 264 -23.36 -14.84 23.88
CA LYS A 264 -22.92 -13.82 22.91
C LYS A 264 -21.56 -14.17 22.31
N GLU A 265 -20.61 -14.63 23.13
CA GLU A 265 -19.27 -15.07 22.74
C GLU A 265 -19.33 -16.17 21.68
N ILE A 266 -19.99 -17.30 21.98
CA ILE A 266 -20.09 -18.42 21.03
C ILE A 266 -20.88 -18.02 19.78
N GLN A 267 -21.92 -17.19 19.89
CA GLN A 267 -22.65 -16.66 18.71
C GLN A 267 -21.77 -15.76 17.83
N PHE A 268 -20.95 -14.90 18.43
CA PHE A 268 -19.99 -14.06 17.71
C PHE A 268 -18.93 -14.92 17.01
N LEU A 269 -18.26 -15.80 17.76
CA LEU A 269 -17.23 -16.69 17.23
C LEU A 269 -17.78 -17.61 16.11
N THR A 270 -19.01 -18.14 16.25
CA THR A 270 -19.69 -18.90 15.19
C THR A 270 -19.95 -18.04 13.95
N LYS A 271 -20.39 -16.79 14.13
CA LYS A 271 -20.61 -15.82 13.05
C LYS A 271 -19.30 -15.43 12.35
N MET A 272 -18.16 -15.48 13.03
CA MET A 272 -16.83 -15.29 12.43
C MET A 272 -16.39 -16.56 11.67
N ALA A 273 -16.26 -17.69 12.37
CA ALA A 273 -15.71 -18.97 11.91
C ALA A 273 -16.37 -19.56 10.67
N TYR A 274 -17.69 -19.35 10.52
CA TYR A 274 -18.52 -19.91 9.45
C TYR A 274 -19.13 -18.82 8.54
N SER A 275 -18.54 -17.62 8.50
CA SER A 275 -18.92 -16.59 7.53
C SER A 275 -18.59 -17.01 6.10
N PRO A 276 -19.40 -16.61 5.09
CA PRO A 276 -18.92 -16.49 3.71
C PRO A 276 -17.62 -15.68 3.65
N LEU A 277 -16.75 -16.05 2.71
CA LEU A 277 -15.29 -15.84 2.68
C LEU A 277 -14.74 -14.40 2.77
N ARG A 278 -15.56 -13.34 2.87
CA ARG A 278 -15.14 -11.95 2.55
C ARG A 278 -15.42 -10.88 3.60
N ARG A 279 -15.52 -11.21 4.90
CA ARG A 279 -15.47 -10.18 5.95
C ARG A 279 -14.03 -9.79 6.28
N VAL A 280 -13.51 -8.89 5.45
CA VAL A 280 -12.25 -8.17 5.63
C VAL A 280 -12.29 -7.30 6.89
N SER A 281 -13.44 -6.70 7.21
CA SER A 281 -13.69 -5.90 8.42
C SER A 281 -13.19 -6.53 9.71
N ASP A 282 -13.23 -7.86 9.79
CA ASP A 282 -12.96 -8.60 11.00
C ASP A 282 -11.42 -8.83 11.14
N LEU A 283 -10.70 -8.87 10.00
CA LEU A 283 -9.22 -8.88 9.91
C LEU A 283 -8.61 -7.48 10.04
N ILE A 284 -9.34 -6.42 9.63
CA ILE A 284 -8.94 -5.02 9.85
C ILE A 284 -8.62 -4.80 11.33
N VAL A 285 -9.46 -5.31 12.23
CA VAL A 285 -9.26 -5.12 13.67
C VAL A 285 -8.01 -5.86 14.17
N GLU A 286 -7.80 -7.14 13.82
CA GLU A 286 -6.62 -7.89 14.29
C GLU A 286 -5.29 -7.27 13.81
N ILE A 287 -5.23 -6.82 12.54
CA ILE A 287 -3.98 -6.38 11.91
C ILE A 287 -3.75 -4.86 11.97
N TYR A 288 -4.81 -4.06 12.04
CA TYR A 288 -4.75 -2.60 11.82
C TYR A 288 -5.45 -1.73 12.88
N ASP A 289 -6.06 -2.25 13.96
CA ASP A 289 -6.74 -1.36 14.95
C ASP A 289 -5.73 -0.47 15.70
N GLY A 290 -4.60 -1.05 16.17
CA GLY A 290 -3.46 -0.30 16.72
C GLY A 290 -2.76 0.64 15.72
N ILE A 291 -3.12 0.58 14.42
CA ILE A 291 -2.62 1.48 13.36
C ILE A 291 -3.49 2.76 13.28
N HIS A 292 -4.55 2.88 14.09
CA HIS A 292 -5.31 4.11 14.25
C HIS A 292 -4.64 5.10 15.25
N PHE A 293 -3.74 5.94 14.74
CA PHE A 293 -3.11 7.00 15.54
C PHE A 293 -4.08 8.16 15.86
N PRO A 294 -4.45 8.41 17.14
CA PRO A 294 -5.34 9.51 17.50
C PRO A 294 -4.65 10.88 17.42
N HIS A 295 -5.45 11.95 17.39
CA HIS A 295 -4.96 13.34 17.47
C HIS A 295 -4.56 13.72 18.91
N THR A 296 -3.51 13.07 19.39
CA THR A 296 -2.81 13.38 20.65
C THR A 296 -1.34 13.62 20.36
N ARG A 297 -0.62 14.28 21.27
CA ARG A 297 0.83 14.53 21.15
C ARG A 297 1.63 13.25 20.84
N PHE A 298 1.20 12.10 21.35
CA PHE A 298 1.86 10.80 21.13
C PHE A 298 1.45 10.16 19.80
N GLY A 299 0.17 10.21 19.40
CA GLY A 299 -0.29 9.73 18.09
C GLY A 299 0.25 10.56 16.93
N ASP A 300 0.39 11.87 17.09
CA ASP A 300 1.06 12.75 16.12
C ASP A 300 2.57 12.46 16.04
N MET A 301 3.21 12.10 17.17
CA MET A 301 4.60 11.64 17.18
C MET A 301 4.78 10.32 16.42
N LYS A 302 3.95 9.28 16.68
CA LYS A 302 3.99 8.01 15.93
C LYS A 302 3.77 8.24 14.43
N ARG A 303 2.81 9.09 14.04
CA ARG A 303 2.55 9.48 12.62
C ARG A 303 3.73 10.20 11.96
N ASN A 304 4.41 11.09 12.67
CA ASN A 304 5.55 11.84 12.14
C ASN A 304 6.84 10.99 12.10
N LEU A 305 7.03 10.04 13.02
CA LEU A 305 8.11 9.04 12.94
C LEU A 305 7.98 8.22 11.65
N LEU A 306 6.81 7.62 11.42
CA LEU A 306 6.51 6.74 10.28
C LEU A 306 6.24 7.48 8.95
N GLN A 307 6.43 8.80 8.88
CA GLN A 307 6.23 9.66 7.69
C GLN A 307 4.85 9.58 6.99
N LYS A 308 3.87 8.88 7.55
CA LYS A 308 2.63 8.43 6.88
C LYS A 308 2.84 7.34 5.80
N GLU A 309 3.95 6.59 5.85
CA GLU A 309 4.14 5.35 5.06
C GLU A 309 3.00 4.37 5.39
N ILE A 310 2.72 4.15 6.67
CA ILE A 310 1.44 3.60 7.12
C ILE A 310 0.42 4.74 7.28
N GLY A 311 -0.81 4.51 6.80
CA GLY A 311 -1.97 5.36 7.03
C GLY A 311 -3.08 4.56 7.71
N ALA A 312 -4.21 5.21 8.01
CA ALA A 312 -5.38 4.50 8.53
C ALA A 312 -5.93 3.54 7.45
N VAL A 313 -5.95 2.24 7.75
CA VAL A 313 -6.44 1.19 6.88
C VAL A 313 -7.82 0.76 7.38
N ASP A 314 -8.87 1.16 6.68
CA ASP A 314 -10.25 0.77 6.99
C ASP A 314 -10.79 -0.28 5.99
N ALA A 315 -11.96 -0.84 6.31
CA ALA A 315 -12.59 -1.84 5.45
C ALA A 315 -12.95 -1.30 4.05
N LYS A 316 -13.09 0.02 3.89
CA LYS A 316 -13.26 0.67 2.59
C LYS A 316 -11.95 0.70 1.80
N TYR A 317 -10.83 1.07 2.43
CA TYR A 317 -9.51 1.12 1.80
C TYR A 317 -9.09 -0.24 1.24
N ILE A 318 -9.20 -1.31 2.05
CA ILE A 318 -8.93 -2.67 1.54
C ILE A 318 -9.96 -3.06 0.46
N SER A 319 -11.23 -2.66 0.55
CA SER A 319 -12.21 -2.92 -0.53
C SER A 319 -11.88 -2.17 -1.83
N ASP A 320 -11.39 -0.94 -1.75
CA ASP A 320 -11.00 -0.11 -2.90
C ASP A 320 -9.72 -0.69 -3.57
N ILE A 321 -8.70 -1.07 -2.78
CA ILE A 321 -7.54 -1.84 -3.28
C ILE A 321 -7.96 -3.20 -3.87
N SER A 322 -8.80 -3.96 -3.16
CA SER A 322 -9.29 -5.27 -3.61
C SER A 322 -10.18 -5.21 -4.85
N SER A 323 -10.54 -4.00 -5.28
CA SER A 323 -11.29 -3.74 -6.51
C SER A 323 -10.52 -2.88 -7.51
N ILE A 324 -9.21 -2.65 -7.32
CA ILE A 324 -8.37 -1.74 -8.12
C ILE A 324 -8.58 -1.88 -9.64
N ALA A 325 -8.71 -3.12 -10.16
CA ALA A 325 -9.03 -3.39 -11.56
C ALA A 325 -10.30 -2.66 -12.04
N LYS A 326 -11.37 -2.69 -11.24
CA LYS A 326 -12.65 -2.01 -11.50
C LYS A 326 -12.56 -0.50 -11.26
N GLN A 327 -11.75 -0.07 -10.29
CA GLN A 327 -11.56 1.36 -9.99
C GLN A 327 -10.79 2.06 -11.11
N LYS A 328 -9.68 1.47 -11.58
CA LYS A 328 -8.92 1.93 -12.76
C LYS A 328 -9.75 1.83 -14.04
N GLU A 329 -10.53 0.77 -14.24
CA GLU A 329 -11.45 0.67 -15.39
C GLU A 329 -12.52 1.78 -15.37
N LYS A 330 -13.12 2.10 -14.22
CA LYS A 330 -14.03 3.25 -14.10
C LYS A 330 -13.30 4.58 -14.36
N GLU A 331 -12.06 4.73 -13.89
CA GLU A 331 -11.27 5.94 -14.15
C GLU A 331 -10.99 6.12 -15.65
N MET A 332 -10.49 5.09 -16.34
CA MET A 332 -10.22 5.13 -17.79
C MET A 332 -11.48 5.46 -18.62
N ARG A 333 -12.65 4.92 -18.26
CA ARG A 333 -13.93 5.27 -18.91
C ARG A 333 -14.33 6.72 -18.67
N LEU A 334 -14.05 7.28 -17.49
CA LEU A 334 -14.32 8.70 -17.20
C LEU A 334 -13.36 9.63 -17.96
N LEU A 335 -12.08 9.25 -18.07
CA LEU A 335 -11.09 9.96 -18.88
C LEU A 335 -11.45 9.92 -20.38
N GLN A 336 -11.88 8.76 -20.90
CA GLN A 336 -12.41 8.65 -22.27
C GLN A 336 -13.61 9.59 -22.49
N ALA A 337 -14.56 9.62 -21.55
CA ALA A 337 -15.73 10.48 -21.64
C ALA A 337 -15.36 11.97 -21.61
N TYR A 338 -14.43 12.38 -20.74
CA TYR A 338 -13.90 13.74 -20.69
C TYR A 338 -13.17 14.14 -21.98
N THR A 339 -12.31 13.27 -22.52
CA THR A 339 -11.58 13.56 -23.75
C THR A 339 -12.51 13.67 -24.96
N LYS A 340 -13.48 12.75 -25.11
CA LYS A 340 -14.53 12.84 -26.15
C LYS A 340 -15.34 14.13 -26.04
N CYS A 341 -15.75 14.49 -24.82
CA CYS A 341 -16.45 15.74 -24.49
C CYS A 341 -15.61 16.99 -24.85
N ARG A 342 -14.30 16.96 -24.60
CA ARG A 342 -13.35 18.05 -24.91
C ARG A 342 -13.10 18.21 -26.41
N THR A 343 -13.08 17.12 -27.19
CA THR A 343 -12.84 17.17 -28.65
C THR A 343 -14.11 17.36 -29.48
N GLY A 344 -15.27 16.91 -28.97
CA GLY A 344 -16.56 17.09 -29.61
C GLY A 344 -17.10 18.50 -29.40
N LYS A 345 -17.19 19.30 -30.47
CA LYS A 345 -17.61 20.72 -30.46
C LYS A 345 -19.10 20.97 -30.11
N THR A 346 -19.71 20.08 -29.34
CA THR A 346 -21.16 20.02 -29.08
C THR A 346 -21.51 19.85 -27.60
N ASP A 347 -20.54 19.54 -26.73
CA ASP A 347 -20.78 19.40 -25.29
C ASP A 347 -20.48 20.71 -24.55
N GLY A 348 -21.41 21.15 -23.70
CA GLY A 348 -21.28 22.39 -22.94
C GLY A 348 -20.32 22.28 -21.74
N GLU A 349 -19.72 23.41 -21.36
CA GLU A 349 -18.71 23.52 -20.30
C GLU A 349 -19.12 22.84 -18.98
N THR A 350 -20.39 22.94 -18.60
CA THR A 350 -20.98 22.27 -17.43
C THR A 350 -20.67 20.77 -17.38
N LYS A 351 -20.74 20.08 -18.53
CA LYS A 351 -20.51 18.63 -18.64
C LYS A 351 -19.04 18.27 -18.45
N LEU A 352 -18.12 19.12 -18.93
CA LEU A 352 -16.67 18.99 -18.64
C LEU A 352 -16.41 19.16 -17.14
N GLN A 353 -16.98 20.20 -16.52
CA GLN A 353 -16.84 20.44 -15.08
C GLN A 353 -17.44 19.31 -14.22
N GLU A 354 -18.51 18.66 -14.66
CA GLU A 354 -19.09 17.47 -14.01
C GLU A 354 -18.21 16.24 -14.13
N LEU A 355 -17.68 15.97 -15.33
CA LEU A 355 -16.75 14.87 -15.57
C LEU A 355 -15.45 15.05 -14.76
N GLU A 356 -14.92 16.27 -14.66
CA GLU A 356 -13.78 16.54 -13.76
C GLU A 356 -14.10 16.26 -12.29
N LYS A 357 -15.29 16.64 -11.81
CA LYS A 357 -15.71 16.35 -10.42
C LYS A 357 -15.79 14.84 -10.19
N GLU A 358 -16.27 14.06 -11.15
CA GLU A 358 -16.35 12.59 -11.02
C GLU A 358 -14.99 11.90 -11.20
N ILE A 359 -14.09 12.38 -12.07
CA ILE A 359 -12.70 11.92 -12.17
C ILE A 359 -11.97 12.17 -10.84
N ARG A 360 -12.12 13.36 -10.24
CA ARG A 360 -11.51 13.69 -8.95
C ARG A 360 -12.01 12.77 -7.83
N LYS A 361 -13.32 12.46 -7.77
CA LYS A 361 -13.88 11.47 -6.83
C LYS A 361 -13.43 10.05 -7.12
N GLN A 362 -13.22 9.68 -8.39
CA GLN A 362 -12.77 8.33 -8.75
C GLN A 362 -11.31 8.13 -8.34
N ARG A 363 -10.43 9.11 -8.60
CA ARG A 363 -9.04 9.10 -8.13
C ARG A 363 -8.94 8.99 -6.60
N GLN A 364 -9.89 9.55 -5.85
CA GLN A 364 -10.00 9.37 -4.39
C GLN A 364 -10.43 7.95 -3.94
N ARG A 365 -10.75 7.04 -4.87
CA ARG A 365 -11.03 5.60 -4.62
C ARG A 365 -10.04 4.67 -5.31
N THR A 366 -9.18 5.20 -6.18
CA THR A 366 -8.23 4.41 -6.96
C THR A 366 -6.89 4.39 -6.25
N HIS A 367 -6.73 3.46 -5.30
CA HIS A 367 -5.49 3.28 -4.55
C HIS A 367 -4.61 2.21 -5.19
N ASN A 368 -3.38 2.57 -5.55
CA ASN A 368 -2.32 1.60 -5.82
C ASN A 368 -1.92 0.89 -4.51
N ILE A 369 -1.51 -0.37 -4.60
CA ILE A 369 -0.93 -1.12 -3.48
C ILE A 369 0.46 -0.55 -3.19
N ARG A 370 0.68 -0.08 -1.97
CA ARG A 370 1.95 0.51 -1.53
C ARG A 370 2.79 -0.53 -0.80
N ARG A 371 4.07 -0.21 -0.61
CA ARG A 371 5.03 -1.03 0.12
C ARG A 371 4.57 -1.41 1.53
N ALA A 372 3.97 -0.46 2.25
CA ALA A 372 3.41 -0.70 3.58
C ALA A 372 2.21 -1.68 3.58
N ASP A 373 1.38 -1.65 2.54
CA ASP A 373 0.18 -2.51 2.43
C ASP A 373 0.57 -3.98 2.22
N LEU A 374 1.72 -4.24 1.58
CA LEU A 374 2.33 -5.57 1.51
C LEU A 374 3.02 -5.95 2.83
N LEU A 375 3.91 -5.10 3.35
CA LEU A 375 4.76 -5.43 4.50
C LEU A 375 3.98 -5.83 5.75
N VAL A 376 2.87 -5.15 6.06
CA VAL A 376 2.04 -5.48 7.23
C VAL A 376 1.38 -6.87 7.08
N LEU A 377 0.98 -7.26 5.87
CA LEU A 377 0.44 -8.60 5.60
C LEU A 377 1.54 -9.67 5.58
N ILE A 378 2.72 -9.39 5.03
CA ILE A 378 3.87 -10.31 5.04
C ILE A 378 4.28 -10.61 6.48
N HIS A 379 4.37 -9.57 7.32
CA HIS A 379 4.65 -9.69 8.74
C HIS A 379 3.66 -10.64 9.42
N TYR A 380 2.36 -10.32 9.37
CA TYR A 380 1.30 -11.15 9.96
C TYR A 380 1.32 -12.60 9.46
N VAL A 381 1.50 -12.81 8.14
CA VAL A 381 1.55 -14.14 7.53
C VAL A 381 2.71 -14.96 8.08
N VAL A 382 3.90 -14.38 8.23
CA VAL A 382 5.08 -15.08 8.78
C VAL A 382 4.87 -15.41 10.27
N LEU A 383 4.37 -14.48 11.09
CA LEU A 383 4.05 -14.74 12.50
C LEU A 383 3.11 -15.95 12.70
N LYS A 384 2.10 -16.08 11.84
CA LYS A 384 1.12 -17.18 11.92
C LYS A 384 1.62 -18.48 11.26
N GLN A 385 2.76 -18.45 10.57
CA GLN A 385 3.42 -19.61 9.99
C GLN A 385 4.46 -20.25 10.92
N SER A 386 5.24 -19.44 11.66
CA SER A 386 6.45 -19.91 12.37
C SER A 386 6.21 -20.75 13.63
N GLY A 387 5.02 -20.71 14.23
CA GLY A 387 4.67 -21.58 15.37
C GLY A 387 5.52 -21.33 16.61
N GLU A 388 6.43 -22.26 16.92
CA GLU A 388 7.30 -22.26 18.12
C GLU A 388 8.79 -21.99 17.78
N GLU A 389 9.10 -21.50 16.59
CA GLU A 389 10.48 -21.15 16.18
C GLU A 389 11.02 -19.91 16.91
N SER A 390 12.35 -19.84 17.10
CA SER A 390 12.99 -18.72 17.81
C SER A 390 12.90 -17.41 17.01
N PRO A 391 12.77 -16.24 17.68
CA PRO A 391 12.59 -14.95 17.01
C PRO A 391 13.61 -14.64 15.90
N GLU A 392 14.87 -15.07 16.04
CA GLU A 392 15.93 -14.85 15.05
C GLU A 392 15.76 -15.69 13.78
N VAL A 393 15.04 -16.80 13.83
CA VAL A 393 14.67 -17.59 12.64
C VAL A 393 13.50 -16.90 11.95
N VAL A 394 12.43 -16.60 12.69
CA VAL A 394 11.23 -15.92 12.16
C VAL A 394 11.57 -14.57 11.52
N LYS A 395 12.50 -13.82 12.12
CA LYS A 395 13.02 -12.55 11.59
C LYS A 395 13.73 -12.71 10.24
N LYS A 396 14.45 -13.81 10.03
CA LYS A 396 15.12 -14.14 8.74
C LYS A 396 14.10 -14.57 7.70
N GLU A 397 13.11 -15.38 8.08
CA GLU A 397 11.99 -15.74 7.19
C GLU A 397 11.21 -14.49 6.73
N PHE A 398 10.92 -13.59 7.67
CA PHE A 398 10.25 -12.32 7.39
C PHE A 398 11.03 -11.46 6.39
N VAL A 399 12.34 -11.24 6.60
CA VAL A 399 13.17 -10.48 5.67
C VAL A 399 13.25 -11.17 4.30
N ALA A 400 13.48 -12.49 4.26
CA ALA A 400 13.57 -13.22 3.00
C ALA A 400 12.24 -13.20 2.20
N MET A 401 11.09 -13.32 2.87
CA MET A 401 9.78 -13.23 2.22
C MET A 401 9.47 -11.78 1.80
N ALA A 402 9.82 -10.79 2.62
CA ALA A 402 9.66 -9.38 2.31
C ALA A 402 10.47 -9.00 1.06
N ASP A 403 11.77 -9.24 1.05
CA ASP A 403 12.65 -8.86 -0.06
C ASP A 403 12.27 -9.57 -1.37
N SER A 404 11.90 -10.85 -1.30
CA SER A 404 11.41 -11.61 -2.46
C SER A 404 10.15 -10.98 -3.08
N ILE A 405 9.14 -10.67 -2.26
CA ILE A 405 7.87 -10.10 -2.73
C ILE A 405 8.04 -8.63 -3.17
N LEU A 406 8.86 -7.85 -2.45
CA LEU A 406 9.11 -6.45 -2.77
C LEU A 406 9.89 -6.30 -4.08
N ASN A 407 10.91 -7.13 -4.31
CA ASN A 407 11.65 -7.18 -5.57
C ASN A 407 10.73 -7.52 -6.75
N LEU A 408 9.86 -8.54 -6.61
CA LEU A 408 8.83 -8.89 -7.60
C LEU A 408 7.79 -7.77 -7.84
N CYS A 409 7.68 -6.80 -6.92
CA CYS A 409 6.81 -5.63 -7.04
C CYS A 409 7.54 -4.36 -7.50
N GLY A 410 8.84 -4.42 -7.79
CA GLY A 410 9.66 -3.23 -8.12
C GLY A 410 9.81 -2.26 -6.95
N MET A 411 9.81 -2.75 -5.72
CA MET A 411 9.89 -1.95 -4.48
C MET A 411 11.22 -2.20 -3.76
N ARG A 412 11.68 -1.19 -3.00
CA ARG A 412 12.91 -1.26 -2.20
C ARG A 412 12.87 -2.46 -1.22
N PRO A 413 13.95 -3.25 -1.07
CA PRO A 413 14.07 -4.27 -0.01
C PRO A 413 14.01 -3.66 1.40
N MET A 414 14.00 -4.51 2.42
CA MET A 414 14.06 -4.13 3.83
C MET A 414 15.39 -3.46 4.18
N ASP A 415 15.33 -2.25 4.74
CA ASP A 415 16.51 -1.52 5.22
C ASP A 415 16.17 -0.83 6.55
N ASP A 416 16.85 -1.21 7.63
CA ASP A 416 16.60 -0.71 9.00
C ASP A 416 16.89 0.79 9.18
N LYS A 417 17.44 1.45 8.16
CA LYS A 417 17.49 2.91 8.04
C LYS A 417 16.12 3.54 7.81
N TYR A 418 15.08 2.79 7.45
CA TYR A 418 13.72 3.29 7.25
C TYR A 418 12.83 3.03 8.47
N PRO A 419 11.88 3.94 8.79
CA PRO A 419 11.18 3.91 10.08
C PRO A 419 10.17 2.77 10.19
N LEU A 420 9.46 2.43 9.10
CA LEU A 420 8.58 1.26 9.05
C LEU A 420 9.38 -0.05 9.14
N ASP A 421 10.41 -0.17 8.31
CA ASP A 421 11.28 -1.35 8.21
C ASP A 421 11.90 -1.69 9.57
N TYR A 422 12.46 -0.70 10.26
CA TYR A 422 12.99 -0.85 11.61
C TYR A 422 11.92 -1.27 12.62
N LEU A 423 10.74 -0.63 12.62
CA LEU A 423 9.66 -0.98 13.56
C LEU A 423 9.21 -2.43 13.38
N LEU A 424 9.05 -2.89 12.13
CA LEU A 424 8.76 -4.30 11.83
C LEU A 424 9.89 -5.22 12.28
N LEU A 425 11.15 -4.81 12.12
CA LEU A 425 12.30 -5.56 12.66
C LEU A 425 12.37 -5.58 14.19
N GLN A 426 11.73 -4.63 14.91
CA GLN A 426 11.61 -4.68 16.38
C GLN A 426 10.42 -5.51 16.88
N CYS A 427 9.51 -5.94 16.00
CA CYS A 427 8.46 -6.90 16.36
C CYS A 427 9.03 -8.30 16.67
N PHE A 428 10.24 -8.60 16.18
CA PHE A 428 11.02 -9.78 16.51
C PHE A 428 12.01 -9.45 17.64
N GLY A 429 11.55 -9.67 18.87
CA GLY A 429 12.31 -9.42 20.10
C GLY A 429 13.39 -10.49 20.37
N SER A 430 13.93 -10.49 21.59
CA SER A 430 14.96 -11.44 22.06
C SER A 430 14.40 -12.67 22.79
N VAL A 431 13.08 -12.76 22.96
CA VAL A 431 12.40 -13.85 23.68
C VAL A 431 11.15 -14.28 22.90
N ASP A 432 10.20 -13.37 22.69
CA ASP A 432 9.00 -13.63 21.88
C ASP A 432 9.02 -12.86 20.55
N VAL A 433 8.02 -13.16 19.72
CA VAL A 433 7.64 -12.40 18.54
C VAL A 433 6.26 -11.77 18.74
N TYR A 434 6.10 -10.51 18.32
CA TYR A 434 4.91 -9.70 18.58
C TYR A 434 4.24 -9.25 17.27
N THR A 435 2.94 -8.96 17.30
CA THR A 435 2.27 -8.33 16.15
C THR A 435 2.64 -6.85 16.04
N LEU A 436 2.41 -6.24 14.87
CA LEU A 436 2.61 -4.79 14.72
C LEU A 436 1.62 -4.00 15.62
N THR A 437 0.42 -4.55 15.88
CA THR A 437 -0.55 -4.03 16.84
C THR A 437 0.01 -3.98 18.25
N ASP A 438 0.63 -5.07 18.74
CA ASP A 438 1.26 -5.17 20.08
C ASP A 438 2.32 -4.10 20.34
N VAL A 439 3.00 -3.60 19.30
CA VAL A 439 4.04 -2.56 19.41
C VAL A 439 3.46 -1.16 19.21
N LEU A 440 2.33 -1.03 18.49
CA LEU A 440 1.73 0.27 18.13
C LEU A 440 0.65 0.78 19.09
N GLU A 441 0.14 -0.06 19.99
CA GLU A 441 -0.61 0.37 21.18
C GLU A 441 0.33 1.02 22.21
#